data_AF-A0A838VP32-F1
#
_entry.id   AF-A0A838VP32-F1
#
_cell.length_a   1.000
_cell.length_b   1.000
_cell.length_c   1.000
_cell.angle_alpha   90.00
_cell.angle_beta   90.00
_cell.angle_gamma   90.00
#
_symmetry.space_group_name_H-M   'P 1'
#
loop_
_entity.id
_entity.type
_entity.pdbx_description
1 polymer ?
#
loop_
_entity_poly.entity_id
_entity_poly.type
_entity_poly.pdbx_seq_one_letter_code
_entity_poly.pdbx_strand_id
1 'polypeptide(L)'
;MTLGDGIRRNIATVTQEERDRLIAAFRKLDDANDPNMKYLDGVTFWDKQEGVHKAAHAGGQDVHGGLAFLAWHRELCNRVEGLLRKVDPQLSLHYWDWTTDPRATPNGAGGTLNLFTHNFMGDDGSEGINRISADDGGDAGVPFQDFETTEGGGHQFIWRNVAPGMPAVSSDHDILTSADGLTQNQQFQQFDSALQNAHNY
;
A
#
# COMPACT_ATOMS: atom_id res chain seq x y z
N MET A 1 -19.02 0.54 13.22
CA MET A 1 -18.54 -0.65 12.48
C MET A 1 -18.07 -1.67 13.51
N THR A 2 -18.24 -2.95 13.24
CA THR A 2 -17.79 -4.01 14.14
C THR A 2 -16.36 -4.38 13.81
N LEU A 3 -15.48 -4.42 14.80
CA LEU A 3 -14.10 -4.87 14.64
C LEU A 3 -14.08 -6.39 14.36
N GLY A 4 -13.22 -6.88 13.48
CA GLY A 4 -13.06 -8.32 13.27
C GLY A 4 -14.06 -8.99 12.33
N ASP A 5 -14.78 -8.24 11.49
CA ASP A 5 -15.72 -8.82 10.52
C ASP A 5 -15.07 -9.26 9.19
N GLY A 6 -13.76 -9.07 9.05
CA GLY A 6 -13.00 -9.54 7.90
C GLY A 6 -13.18 -8.72 6.62
N ILE A 7 -13.85 -7.56 6.69
CA ILE A 7 -14.18 -6.75 5.52
C ILE A 7 -13.11 -5.68 5.28
N ARG A 8 -12.56 -5.65 4.06
CA ARG A 8 -11.69 -4.56 3.58
C ARG A 8 -12.54 -3.31 3.33
N ARG A 9 -12.18 -2.19 3.92
CA ARG A 9 -12.91 -0.91 3.83
C ARG A 9 -11.98 0.21 3.41
N ASN A 10 -12.57 1.31 2.95
CA ASN A 10 -11.82 2.55 2.77
C ASN A 10 -11.32 2.98 4.16
N ILE A 11 -10.00 3.08 4.29
CA ILE A 11 -9.27 3.43 5.51
C ILE A 11 -9.68 4.80 6.08
N ALA A 12 -10.19 5.70 5.23
CA ALA A 12 -10.73 6.98 5.64
C ALA A 12 -12.01 6.87 6.47
N THR A 13 -12.76 5.78 6.29
CA THR A 13 -14.09 5.58 6.89
C THR A 13 -14.08 4.68 8.11
N VAL A 14 -13.00 3.94 8.37
CA VAL A 14 -12.88 3.09 9.56
C VAL A 14 -12.68 3.93 10.83
N THR A 15 -12.83 3.31 12.01
CA THR A 15 -12.65 4.02 13.29
C THR A 15 -11.18 4.37 13.53
N GLN A 16 -10.93 5.33 14.42
CA GLN A 16 -9.56 5.63 14.84
C GLN A 16 -8.89 4.41 15.49
N GLU A 17 -9.63 3.68 16.31
CA GLU A 17 -9.16 2.44 16.93
C GLU A 17 -8.68 1.41 15.89
N GLU A 18 -9.42 1.20 14.80
CA GLU A 18 -9.01 0.25 13.75
C GLU A 18 -7.73 0.73 13.04
N ARG A 19 -7.60 2.05 12.79
CA ARG A 19 -6.36 2.63 12.24
C ARG A 19 -5.18 2.43 13.18
N ASP A 20 -5.35 2.69 14.48
CA ASP A 20 -4.29 2.56 15.48
C ASP A 20 -3.81 1.10 15.58
N ARG A 21 -4.74 0.14 15.55
CA ARG A 21 -4.44 -1.29 15.53
C ARG A 21 -3.69 -1.69 14.25
N LEU A 22 -4.09 -1.15 13.10
CA LEU A 22 -3.41 -1.41 11.83
C LEU A 22 -1.96 -0.91 11.86
N ILE A 23 -1.70 0.33 12.33
CA ILE A 23 -0.34 0.86 12.51
C ILE A 23 0.47 -0.03 13.45
N ALA A 24 -0.11 -0.37 14.61
CA ALA A 24 0.56 -1.19 15.62
C ALA A 24 0.93 -2.58 15.05
N ALA A 25 0.04 -3.17 14.25
CA ALA A 25 0.28 -4.45 13.61
C ALA A 25 1.40 -4.37 12.55
N PHE A 26 1.42 -3.35 11.70
CA PHE A 26 2.53 -3.17 10.76
C PHE A 26 3.87 -3.02 11.49
N ARG A 27 3.94 -2.13 12.48
CA ARG A 27 5.16 -1.97 13.31
C ARG A 27 5.57 -3.26 14.00
N LYS A 28 4.60 -4.09 14.38
CA LYS A 28 4.90 -5.38 15.01
C LYS A 28 5.45 -6.39 14.01
N LEU A 29 4.93 -6.44 12.79
CA LEU A 29 5.43 -7.32 11.73
C LEU A 29 6.87 -7.02 11.32
N ASP A 30 7.33 -5.79 11.58
CA ASP A 30 8.67 -5.31 11.29
C ASP A 30 9.60 -5.28 12.51
N ASP A 31 9.13 -5.76 13.68
CA ASP A 31 9.90 -5.73 14.91
C ASP A 31 11.09 -6.71 14.86
N ALA A 32 12.26 -6.20 14.49
CA ALA A 32 13.50 -6.99 14.40
C ALA A 32 13.96 -7.56 15.76
N ASN A 33 13.40 -7.12 16.89
CA ASN A 33 13.70 -7.67 18.21
C ASN A 33 12.74 -8.78 18.63
N ASP A 34 11.61 -8.98 17.93
CA ASP A 34 10.69 -10.07 18.22
C ASP A 34 11.00 -11.32 17.37
N PRO A 35 11.51 -12.41 17.97
CA PRO A 35 11.77 -13.65 17.24
C PRO A 35 10.50 -14.31 16.67
N ASN A 36 9.30 -13.96 17.16
CA ASN A 36 8.03 -14.50 16.65
C ASN A 36 7.55 -13.78 15.39
N MET A 37 8.14 -12.64 15.06
CA MET A 37 7.82 -11.85 13.86
C MET A 37 8.85 -12.07 12.76
N LYS A 38 9.58 -13.19 12.81
CA LYS A 38 10.62 -13.54 11.85
C LYS A 38 10.39 -14.91 11.24
N TYR A 39 10.83 -15.04 9.99
CA TYR A 39 11.00 -16.36 9.37
C TYR A 39 12.27 -17.03 9.89
N LEU A 40 12.45 -18.32 9.57
CA LEU A 40 13.61 -19.12 10.01
C LEU A 40 14.95 -18.55 9.54
N ASP A 41 14.96 -17.74 8.49
CA ASP A 41 16.14 -17.06 7.97
C ASP A 41 16.43 -15.72 8.66
N GLY A 42 15.68 -15.38 9.72
CA GLY A 42 15.92 -14.20 10.56
C GLY A 42 15.35 -12.89 10.00
N VAL A 43 14.73 -12.92 8.82
CA VAL A 43 14.07 -11.77 8.19
C VAL A 43 12.68 -11.57 8.79
N THR A 44 12.29 -10.32 9.06
CA THR A 44 10.97 -10.01 9.63
C THR A 44 9.85 -10.43 8.68
N PHE A 45 8.63 -10.57 9.20
CA PHE A 45 7.48 -10.89 8.38
C PHE A 45 7.17 -9.79 7.38
N TRP A 46 7.41 -8.53 7.75
CA TRP A 46 7.31 -7.36 6.87
C TRP A 46 8.37 -7.38 5.76
N ASP A 47 9.66 -7.38 6.12
CA ASP A 47 10.79 -7.36 5.17
C ASP A 47 10.73 -8.51 4.16
N LYS A 48 10.22 -9.68 4.58
CA LYS A 48 10.06 -10.80 3.66
C LYS A 48 9.12 -10.47 2.51
N GLN A 49 8.07 -9.67 2.74
CA GLN A 49 7.13 -9.31 1.67
C GLN A 49 7.80 -8.39 0.65
N GLU A 50 8.59 -7.41 1.11
CA GLU A 50 9.40 -6.57 0.25
C GLU A 50 10.38 -7.42 -0.58
N GLY A 51 11.12 -8.34 0.06
CA GLY A 51 12.04 -9.24 -0.63
C GLY A 51 11.36 -10.13 -1.68
N VAL A 52 10.16 -10.67 -1.37
CA VAL A 52 9.35 -11.44 -2.32
C VAL A 52 8.89 -10.58 -3.49
N HIS A 53 8.44 -9.35 -3.23
CA HIS A 53 8.01 -8.40 -4.27
C HIS A 53 9.16 -8.03 -5.20
N LYS A 54 10.30 -7.64 -4.65
CA LYS A 54 11.50 -7.30 -5.40
C LYS A 54 12.02 -8.46 -6.25
N ALA A 55 12.04 -9.67 -5.69
CA ALA A 55 12.46 -10.87 -6.43
C ALA A 55 11.50 -11.18 -7.60
N ALA A 56 10.21 -10.93 -7.44
CA ALA A 56 9.21 -11.12 -8.49
C ALA A 56 9.41 -10.13 -9.66
N HIS A 57 9.91 -8.92 -9.38
CA HIS A 57 10.29 -7.97 -10.43
C HIS A 57 11.60 -8.37 -11.14
N ALA A 58 12.66 -8.68 -10.39
CA ALA A 58 14.00 -8.93 -10.95
C ALA A 58 14.16 -10.31 -11.63
N GLY A 59 13.35 -11.31 -11.27
CA GLY A 59 13.50 -12.71 -11.70
C GLY A 59 13.04 -13.04 -13.12
N GLY A 60 12.80 -12.04 -13.98
CA GLY A 60 12.22 -12.25 -15.33
C GLY A 60 10.77 -12.72 -15.33
N GLN A 61 10.10 -12.69 -14.18
CA GLN A 61 8.68 -12.98 -14.00
C GLN A 61 7.81 -11.72 -14.11
N ASP A 62 8.44 -10.56 -14.33
CA ASP A 62 7.94 -9.20 -14.11
C ASP A 62 6.43 -9.15 -13.84
N VAL A 63 6.09 -9.18 -12.55
CA VAL A 63 4.71 -9.18 -12.08
C VAL A 63 4.02 -7.83 -12.27
N HIS A 64 4.73 -6.84 -12.82
CA HIS A 64 4.20 -5.54 -13.22
C HIS A 64 3.86 -5.49 -14.71
N GLY A 65 4.17 -6.56 -15.47
CA GLY A 65 3.90 -6.68 -16.90
C GLY A 65 3.09 -7.92 -17.24
N GLY A 66 1.94 -7.73 -17.88
CA GLY A 66 1.13 -8.81 -18.44
C GLY A 66 0.27 -9.57 -17.43
N LEU A 67 -0.20 -10.75 -17.83
CA LEU A 67 -1.41 -11.38 -17.27
C LEU A 67 -1.33 -11.78 -15.78
N ALA A 68 -0.12 -11.82 -15.21
CA ALA A 68 0.09 -12.17 -13.81
C ALA A 68 -0.17 -11.00 -12.86
N PHE A 69 -0.15 -9.75 -13.34
CA PHE A 69 -0.20 -8.55 -12.53
C PHE A 69 -1.32 -8.57 -11.49
N LEU A 70 -2.58 -8.69 -11.94
CA LEU A 70 -3.74 -8.65 -11.06
C LEU A 70 -3.73 -9.78 -10.02
N ALA A 71 -3.47 -11.01 -10.48
CA ALA A 71 -3.55 -12.19 -9.62
C ALA A 71 -2.43 -12.21 -8.57
N TRP A 72 -1.22 -11.80 -8.97
CA TRP A 72 -0.06 -11.78 -8.09
C TRP A 72 -0.19 -10.71 -7.00
N HIS A 73 -0.57 -9.48 -7.35
CA HIS A 73 -0.79 -8.41 -6.37
C HIS A 73 -1.95 -8.74 -5.43
N ARG A 74 -3.02 -9.36 -5.93
CA ARG A 74 -4.13 -9.83 -5.08
C ARG A 74 -3.65 -10.83 -4.03
N GLU A 75 -2.81 -11.79 -4.43
CA GLU A 75 -2.26 -12.77 -3.49
C GLU A 75 -1.30 -12.13 -2.49
N LEU A 76 -0.48 -11.16 -2.91
CA LEU A 76 0.35 -10.39 -1.98
C LEU A 76 -0.50 -9.68 -0.92
N CYS A 77 -1.60 -9.02 -1.31
CA CYS A 77 -2.52 -8.41 -0.36
C CYS A 77 -3.15 -9.43 0.60
N ASN A 78 -3.54 -10.61 0.11
CA ASN A 78 -4.06 -11.69 0.96
C ASN A 78 -3.02 -12.17 1.99
N ARG A 79 -1.76 -12.26 1.56
CA ARG A 79 -0.65 -12.66 2.42
C ARG A 79 -0.39 -11.63 3.51
N VAL A 80 -0.33 -10.35 3.15
CA VAL A 80 -0.19 -9.23 4.11
C VAL A 80 -1.33 -9.24 5.11
N GLU A 81 -2.59 -9.40 4.66
CA GLU A 81 -3.75 -9.52 5.56
C GLU A 81 -3.63 -10.73 6.50
N GLY A 82 -3.17 -11.87 6.00
CA GLY A 82 -2.89 -13.05 6.82
C GLY A 82 -1.82 -12.81 7.89
N LEU A 83 -0.79 -12.00 7.58
CA LEU A 83 0.24 -11.60 8.54
C LEU A 83 -0.29 -10.62 9.58
N LEU A 84 -1.07 -9.60 9.17
CA LEU A 84 -1.75 -8.70 10.10
C LEU A 84 -2.59 -9.49 11.12
N ARG A 85 -3.30 -10.51 10.66
CA ARG A 85 -4.11 -11.39 11.51
C ARG A 85 -3.32 -12.30 12.46
N LYS A 86 -2.02 -12.50 12.23
CA LYS A 86 -1.15 -13.15 13.22
C LYS A 86 -0.87 -12.26 14.42
N VAL A 87 -0.82 -10.95 14.20
CA VAL A 87 -0.65 -9.96 15.27
C VAL A 87 -1.98 -9.68 15.96
N ASP A 88 -3.02 -9.47 15.16
CA ASP A 88 -4.36 -9.17 15.64
C ASP A 88 -5.44 -9.84 14.77
N PRO A 89 -6.07 -10.93 15.25
CA PRO A 89 -7.04 -11.70 14.47
C PRO A 89 -8.27 -10.92 14.00
N GLN A 90 -8.54 -9.73 14.54
CA GLN A 90 -9.68 -8.90 14.15
C GLN A 90 -9.34 -7.89 13.04
N LEU A 91 -8.08 -7.77 12.64
CA LEU A 91 -7.71 -6.83 11.57
C LEU A 91 -8.10 -7.36 10.19
N SER A 92 -8.42 -6.41 9.31
CA SER A 92 -8.48 -6.63 7.87
C SER A 92 -7.57 -5.63 7.17
N LEU A 93 -7.04 -5.99 6.00
CA LEU A 93 -6.33 -5.03 5.19
C LEU A 93 -7.34 -4.02 4.64
N HIS A 94 -7.06 -2.74 4.78
CA HIS A 94 -7.91 -1.67 4.26
C HIS A 94 -7.31 -1.08 3.00
N TYR A 95 -8.12 -0.34 2.25
CA TYR A 95 -7.69 0.30 1.02
C TYR A 95 -7.80 1.83 1.16
N TRP A 96 -6.99 2.53 0.40
CA TRP A 96 -7.24 3.94 0.10
C TRP A 96 -7.98 4.02 -1.23
N ASP A 97 -9.05 4.82 -1.27
CA ASP A 97 -9.70 5.19 -2.52
C ASP A 97 -8.84 6.23 -3.25
N TRP A 98 -7.95 5.71 -4.10
CA TRP A 98 -7.01 6.44 -4.94
C TRP A 98 -7.65 7.45 -5.89
N THR A 99 -8.99 7.43 -6.08
CA THR A 99 -9.69 8.48 -6.84
C THR A 99 -9.85 9.79 -6.06
N THR A 100 -9.36 9.84 -4.81
CA THR A 100 -9.46 10.98 -3.90
C THR A 100 -8.08 11.47 -3.48
N ASP A 101 -7.95 12.76 -3.16
CA ASP A 101 -6.69 13.29 -2.60
C ASP A 101 -6.39 12.61 -1.26
N PRO A 102 -5.22 11.96 -1.08
CA PRO A 102 -4.90 11.26 0.16
C PRO A 102 -4.77 12.20 1.36
N ARG A 103 -4.61 13.52 1.15
CA ARG A 103 -4.56 14.53 2.22
C ARG A 103 -5.93 15.06 2.63
N ALA A 104 -6.95 14.77 1.83
CA ALA A 104 -8.30 15.27 2.03
C ALA A 104 -9.36 14.25 1.57
N THR A 105 -9.13 12.95 1.81
CA THR A 105 -10.04 11.89 1.36
C THR A 105 -11.33 11.90 2.20
N PRO A 106 -12.52 11.71 1.62
CA PRO A 106 -13.78 11.73 2.36
C PRO A 106 -13.83 10.68 3.48
N ASN A 107 -14.18 11.10 4.69
CA ASN A 107 -14.20 10.21 5.86
C ASN A 107 -15.55 9.51 6.11
N GLY A 108 -16.53 9.70 5.22
CA GLY A 108 -17.87 9.13 5.35
C GLY A 108 -18.76 9.78 6.43
N ALA A 109 -18.29 10.81 7.12
CA ALA A 109 -18.99 11.55 8.17
C ALA A 109 -19.19 13.04 7.83
N GLY A 110 -19.11 13.40 6.54
CA GLY A 110 -19.24 14.78 6.06
C GLY A 110 -17.97 15.63 6.17
N GLY A 111 -16.83 15.02 6.52
CA GLY A 111 -15.52 15.67 6.52
C GLY A 111 -14.48 14.90 5.71
N THR A 112 -13.22 15.26 5.89
CA THR A 112 -12.07 14.62 5.24
C THR A 112 -11.09 14.06 6.27
N LEU A 113 -10.22 13.16 5.82
CA LEU A 113 -9.09 12.64 6.57
C LEU A 113 -7.81 12.87 5.76
N ASN A 114 -6.75 13.32 6.44
CA ASN A 114 -5.40 13.30 5.88
C ASN A 114 -4.74 11.96 6.24
N LEU A 115 -4.38 11.16 5.24
CA LEU A 115 -3.71 9.88 5.43
C LEU A 115 -2.24 10.07 5.86
N PHE A 116 -1.62 11.15 5.41
CA PHE A 116 -0.21 11.44 5.65
C PHE A 116 -0.03 12.40 6.84
N THR A 117 -0.02 11.82 8.03
CA THR A 117 0.27 12.53 9.28
C THR A 117 1.18 11.69 10.15
N HIS A 118 1.89 12.31 11.08
CA HIS A 118 2.74 11.62 12.06
C HIS A 118 1.98 10.63 12.96
N ASN A 119 0.65 10.76 13.05
CA ASN A 119 -0.19 9.86 13.84
C ASN A 119 -0.81 8.74 13.01
N PHE A 120 -0.55 8.68 11.70
CA PHE A 120 -1.16 7.69 10.82
C PHE A 120 -0.18 7.04 9.85
N MET A 121 -0.03 7.52 8.61
CA MET A 121 0.85 6.88 7.63
C MET A 121 2.22 7.55 7.46
N GLY A 122 2.57 8.52 8.31
CA GLY A 122 3.77 9.34 8.16
C GLY A 122 3.61 10.48 7.15
N ASP A 123 4.62 11.34 7.08
CA ASP A 123 4.66 12.49 6.18
C ASP A 123 4.57 12.07 4.70
N ASP A 124 4.07 12.97 3.87
CA ASP A 124 3.93 12.79 2.42
C ASP A 124 5.20 13.19 1.64
N GLY A 125 6.25 13.63 2.34
CA GLY A 125 7.50 14.15 1.79
C GLY A 125 7.58 15.68 1.77
N SER A 126 6.46 16.38 2.01
CA SER A 126 6.39 17.84 1.88
C SER A 126 6.91 18.59 3.11
N GLU A 127 6.81 17.99 4.31
CA GLU A 127 7.36 18.53 5.55
C GLU A 127 8.49 17.66 6.12
N GLY A 128 8.79 16.54 5.44
CA GLY A 128 9.48 15.33 5.92
C GLY A 128 10.70 15.51 6.84
N ILE A 129 10.97 14.45 7.60
CA ILE A 129 12.20 14.32 8.38
C ILE A 129 13.33 13.97 7.40
N ASN A 130 14.52 14.56 7.56
CA ASN A 130 15.70 14.34 6.71
C ASN A 130 15.50 14.61 5.21
N ARG A 131 14.82 15.72 4.83
CA ARG A 131 14.64 16.08 3.40
C ARG A 131 15.96 16.03 2.62
N ILE A 132 15.91 15.39 1.46
CA ILE A 132 17.04 15.31 0.54
C ILE A 132 16.85 16.41 -0.50
N SER A 133 17.87 17.25 -0.66
CA SER A 133 17.76 18.47 -1.48
C SER A 133 17.64 18.19 -2.99
N ALA A 134 17.84 16.96 -3.43
CA ALA A 134 17.92 16.60 -4.85
C ALA A 134 16.54 16.30 -5.49
N ASP A 135 15.52 16.01 -4.68
CA ASP A 135 14.26 15.43 -5.14
C ASP A 135 13.03 16.01 -4.42
N ASP A 136 13.20 17.06 -3.62
CA ASP A 136 12.18 17.79 -2.86
C ASP A 136 11.32 16.95 -1.89
N GLY A 137 11.64 15.67 -1.70
CA GLY A 137 10.94 14.77 -0.78
C GLY A 137 11.68 14.53 0.53
N GLY A 138 11.13 13.63 1.34
CA GLY A 138 11.69 13.31 2.66
C GLY A 138 11.20 11.97 3.19
N ASP A 139 11.80 11.56 4.31
CA ASP A 139 11.41 10.33 4.99
C ASP A 139 9.99 10.49 5.54
N ALA A 140 9.17 9.44 5.42
CA ALA A 140 7.83 9.39 5.98
C ALA A 140 7.82 9.57 7.50
N GLY A 141 8.92 9.20 8.18
CA GLY A 141 9.06 9.38 9.62
C GLY A 141 7.99 8.63 10.43
N VAL A 142 7.59 9.21 11.56
CA VAL A 142 6.65 8.57 12.51
C VAL A 142 5.31 8.27 11.82
N PRO A 143 4.73 7.06 12.00
CA PRO A 143 5.12 6.00 12.94
C PRO A 143 6.03 4.91 12.36
N PHE A 144 6.55 5.10 11.14
CA PHE A 144 7.33 4.11 10.38
C PHE A 144 8.77 4.57 10.13
N GLN A 145 9.35 5.37 11.04
CA GLN A 145 10.68 5.97 10.86
C GLN A 145 11.81 4.94 10.80
N ASP A 146 11.56 3.73 11.30
CA ASP A 146 12.54 2.64 11.34
C ASP A 146 12.33 1.63 10.20
N PHE A 147 11.33 1.83 9.32
CA PHE A 147 11.07 0.92 8.20
C PHE A 147 12.10 1.20 7.11
N GLU A 148 13.06 0.29 6.94
CA GLU A 148 14.10 0.43 5.95
C GLU A 148 13.59 0.18 4.52
N THR A 149 14.31 0.72 3.54
CA THR A 149 14.11 0.37 2.13
C THR A 149 15.34 -0.32 1.59
N THR A 150 15.14 -1.39 0.82
CA THR A 150 16.22 -1.98 0.01
C THR A 150 16.22 -1.46 -1.42
N GLU A 151 15.30 -0.54 -1.76
CA GLU A 151 15.32 0.14 -3.05
C GLU A 151 16.52 1.08 -3.12
N GLY A 152 17.15 1.14 -4.31
CA GLY A 152 18.30 2.02 -4.52
C GLY A 152 17.90 3.50 -4.48
N GLY A 153 18.80 4.39 -4.88
CA GLY A 153 18.47 5.82 -5.00
C GLY A 153 18.94 6.71 -3.84
N GLY A 154 19.59 6.13 -2.83
CA GLY A 154 20.25 6.90 -1.76
C GLY A 154 19.40 7.16 -0.51
N HIS A 155 18.19 6.60 -0.47
CA HIS A 155 17.33 6.60 0.71
C HIS A 155 17.56 5.34 1.54
N GLN A 156 17.44 5.44 2.87
CA GLN A 156 17.61 4.30 3.78
C GLN A 156 16.29 3.83 4.40
N PHE A 157 15.28 4.70 4.40
CA PHE A 157 13.97 4.45 4.98
C PHE A 157 12.87 4.73 3.95
N ILE A 158 11.61 4.53 4.34
CA ILE A 158 10.45 4.94 3.52
C ILE A 158 10.59 6.42 3.18
N TRP A 159 10.85 6.70 1.91
CA TRP A 159 10.96 8.03 1.36
C TRP A 159 9.77 8.34 0.46
N ARG A 160 9.29 9.58 0.50
CA ARG A 160 8.15 10.04 -0.31
C ARG A 160 8.39 11.42 -0.91
N ASN A 161 7.79 11.62 -2.07
CA ASN A 161 7.50 12.93 -2.67
C ASN A 161 6.13 12.83 -3.34
N VAL A 162 5.07 12.87 -2.53
CA VAL A 162 3.70 12.70 -3.02
C VAL A 162 3.23 13.98 -3.69
N ALA A 163 2.80 13.92 -4.94
CA ALA A 163 2.21 15.08 -5.63
C ALA A 163 0.92 15.57 -4.93
N PRO A 164 0.60 16.88 -4.97
CA PRO A 164 -0.65 17.40 -4.43
C PRO A 164 -1.87 16.97 -5.28
N GLY A 165 -3.02 16.79 -4.64
CA GLY A 165 -4.28 16.46 -5.32
C GLY A 165 -4.54 14.96 -5.46
N MET A 166 -5.60 14.63 -6.21
CA MET A 166 -5.90 13.25 -6.59
C MET A 166 -5.06 12.81 -7.79
N PRO A 167 -4.64 11.54 -7.85
CA PRO A 167 -4.06 10.92 -9.05
C PRO A 167 -4.86 11.23 -10.32
N ALA A 168 -4.19 11.57 -11.43
CA ALA A 168 -4.83 11.85 -12.71
C ALA A 168 -5.03 10.56 -13.52
N VAL A 169 -6.04 9.80 -13.10
CA VAL A 169 -6.27 8.41 -13.52
C VAL A 169 -7.68 8.25 -14.09
N SER A 170 -7.87 7.25 -14.95
CA SER A 170 -9.20 6.92 -15.50
C SER A 170 -10.18 6.51 -14.39
N SER A 171 -11.47 6.75 -14.61
CA SER A 171 -12.48 6.31 -13.65
C SER A 171 -12.55 4.78 -13.57
N ASP A 172 -13.00 4.24 -12.44
CA ASP A 172 -13.24 2.81 -12.29
C ASP A 172 -14.17 2.27 -13.39
N HIS A 173 -15.18 3.06 -13.78
CA HIS A 173 -16.08 2.69 -14.88
C HIS A 173 -15.31 2.53 -16.19
N ASP A 174 -14.50 3.53 -16.58
CA ASP A 174 -13.74 3.50 -17.83
C ASP A 174 -12.72 2.35 -17.85
N ILE A 175 -12.09 2.05 -16.71
CA ILE A 175 -11.17 0.92 -16.57
C ILE A 175 -11.92 -0.41 -16.75
N LEU A 176 -13.04 -0.59 -16.06
CA LEU A 176 -13.85 -1.82 -16.13
C LEU A 176 -14.45 -2.06 -17.51
N THR A 177 -14.90 -1.00 -18.19
CA THR A 177 -15.49 -1.09 -19.54
C THR A 177 -14.46 -0.93 -20.66
N SER A 178 -13.17 -0.82 -20.34
CA SER A 178 -12.10 -0.59 -21.33
C SER A 178 -12.01 -1.69 -22.41
N ALA A 179 -12.57 -2.86 -22.12
CA ALA A 179 -12.59 -4.04 -22.97
C ALA A 179 -13.94 -4.27 -23.70
N ASP A 180 -14.94 -3.41 -23.46
CA ASP A 180 -16.27 -3.59 -24.03
C ASP A 180 -16.23 -3.53 -25.57
N GLY A 181 -16.89 -4.49 -26.20
CA GLY A 181 -16.91 -4.62 -27.67
C GLY A 181 -15.72 -5.39 -28.27
N LEU A 182 -14.71 -5.77 -27.48
CA LEU A 182 -13.63 -6.66 -27.93
C LEU A 182 -14.04 -8.14 -27.91
N THR A 183 -13.31 -8.98 -28.63
CA THR A 183 -13.50 -10.43 -28.60
C THR A 183 -13.08 -11.00 -27.24
N GLN A 184 -13.72 -12.09 -26.79
CA GLN A 184 -13.49 -12.66 -25.46
C GLN A 184 -12.01 -12.93 -25.13
N ASN A 185 -11.22 -13.36 -26.10
CA ASN A 185 -9.79 -13.63 -25.93
C ASN A 185 -8.92 -12.35 -25.81
N GLN A 186 -9.47 -11.17 -26.09
CA GLN A 186 -8.78 -9.87 -25.95
C GLN A 186 -9.24 -9.11 -24.70
N GLN A 187 -10.43 -9.40 -24.18
CA GLN A 187 -11.05 -8.61 -23.12
C GLN A 187 -10.19 -8.51 -21.87
N PHE A 188 -9.69 -9.64 -21.36
CA PHE A 188 -8.88 -9.65 -20.15
C PHE A 188 -7.58 -8.86 -20.33
N GLN A 189 -6.89 -9.03 -21.46
CA GLN A 189 -5.62 -8.33 -21.72
C GLN A 189 -5.81 -6.80 -21.78
N GLN A 190 -6.90 -6.34 -22.41
CA GLN A 190 -7.22 -4.92 -22.48
C GLN A 190 -7.54 -4.34 -21.10
N PHE A 191 -8.40 -5.02 -20.33
CA PHE A 191 -8.75 -4.62 -18.97
C PHE A 191 -7.51 -4.59 -18.05
N ASP A 192 -6.70 -5.64 -18.08
CA ASP A 192 -5.47 -5.77 -17.29
C ASP A 192 -4.48 -4.65 -17.62
N SER A 193 -4.32 -4.32 -18.90
CA SER A 193 -3.46 -3.20 -19.33
C SER A 193 -4.00 -1.85 -18.87
N ALA A 194 -5.32 -1.62 -18.94
CA ALA A 194 -5.93 -0.38 -18.46
C ALA A 194 -5.73 -0.20 -16.95
N LEU A 195 -5.90 -1.29 -16.17
CA LEU A 195 -5.69 -1.28 -14.73
C LEU A 195 -4.21 -1.09 -14.35
N GLN A 196 -3.27 -1.73 -15.06
CA GLN A 196 -1.83 -1.54 -14.84
C GLN A 196 -1.42 -0.08 -15.03
N ASN A 197 -1.92 0.58 -16.10
CA ASN A 197 -1.64 1.99 -16.34
C ASN A 197 -2.17 2.89 -15.22
N ALA A 198 -3.36 2.58 -14.69
CA ALA A 198 -3.93 3.29 -13.56
C ALA A 198 -3.14 3.07 -12.25
N HIS A 199 -2.67 1.85 -12.00
CA HIS A 199 -1.87 1.51 -10.81
C HIS A 199 -0.51 2.20 -10.75
N ASN A 200 0.10 2.49 -11.91
CA ASN A 200 1.46 3.04 -12.00
C ASN A 200 1.54 4.57 -11.83
N TYR A 201 0.43 5.24 -11.51
CA TYR A 201 0.35 6.68 -11.31
C TYR A 201 0.61 7.03 -9.84
#